data_AF-A0A0P9SDQ3-F1
#
_entry.id   AF-A0A0P9SDQ3-F1
#
_cell.length_a   1.000
_cell.length_b   1.000
_cell.length_c   1.000
_cell.angle_alpha   90.00
_cell.angle_beta   90.00
_cell.angle_gamma   90.00
#
_symmetry.space_group_name_H-M   'P 1'
#
loop_
_entity.id
_entity.type
_entity.pdbx_description
1 polymer ?
#
loop_
_entity_poly.entity_id
_entity_poly.type
_entity_poly.pdbx_seq_one_letter_code
_entity_poly.pdbx_strand_id
1 'polypeptide(L)'
;MKHFRADPPVSKLLMLILLCLLSGVLKAASERQPDWFSEPYAYVLVDQDIRGALTEFGQHLGLIVVFSEKVRGNARGTVRGEDAGEFLTRLCDANQLSWYFDGNVLHIAGADEVATRVFDLQGPRLEELQRYMARLEVSGQPMSSRVSHDSDSLFVSGPPAWLAQIQHHVDRQPAAEVAPVGRV
;
A
#
# COMPACT_ATOMS: atom_id res chain seq x y z
N MET A 1 -18.91 -47.35 37.02
CA MET A 1 -18.01 -47.76 35.91
C MET A 1 -18.35 -46.88 34.71
N LYS A 2 -17.53 -45.99 34.16
CA LYS A 2 -16.08 -45.77 34.19
C LYS A 2 -15.83 -44.26 34.13
N HIS A 3 -15.05 -43.71 35.07
CA HIS A 3 -14.49 -42.36 34.94
C HIS A 3 -13.39 -42.41 33.88
N PHE A 4 -13.59 -41.73 32.76
CA PHE A 4 -12.54 -41.56 31.75
C PHE A 4 -11.53 -40.54 32.29
N ARG A 5 -10.51 -41.07 32.96
CA ARG A 5 -9.37 -40.30 33.45
C ARG A 5 -8.54 -39.90 32.23
N ALA A 6 -8.69 -38.65 31.79
CA ALA A 6 -7.82 -38.10 30.76
C ALA A 6 -6.40 -38.01 31.31
N ASP A 7 -5.45 -38.69 30.67
CA ASP A 7 -4.04 -38.67 31.06
C ASP A 7 -3.45 -37.26 30.87
N PRO A 8 -2.66 -36.75 31.82
CA PRO A 8 -2.14 -35.37 31.79
C PRO A 8 -1.28 -35.00 30.56
N PRO A 9 -0.54 -35.89 29.86
CA PRO A 9 0.21 -35.49 28.67
C PRO A 9 -0.69 -35.27 27.45
N VAL A 10 -1.82 -35.97 27.35
CA VAL A 10 -2.74 -35.85 26.19
C VAL A 10 -3.50 -34.53 26.25
N SER A 11 -3.91 -34.10 27.44
CA SER A 11 -4.56 -32.80 27.66
C SER A 11 -3.61 -31.63 27.36
N LYS A 12 -2.32 -31.74 27.72
CA LYS A 12 -1.30 -30.74 27.38
C LYS A 12 -1.02 -30.68 25.88
N LEU A 13 -0.96 -31.82 25.19
CA LEU A 13 -0.77 -31.87 23.74
C LEU A 13 -1.97 -31.27 22.99
N LEU A 14 -3.19 -31.58 23.45
CA LEU A 14 -4.42 -31.00 22.90
C LEU A 14 -4.47 -29.48 23.11
N MET A 15 -4.05 -29.00 24.29
CA MET A 15 -3.98 -27.58 24.61
C MET A 15 -2.91 -26.84 23.79
N LEU A 16 -1.75 -27.45 23.50
CA LEU A 16 -0.74 -26.88 22.60
C LEU A 16 -1.23 -26.80 21.15
N ILE A 17 -1.93 -27.82 20.66
CA ILE A 17 -2.53 -27.80 19.31
C ILE A 17 -3.60 -26.71 19.23
N LEU A 18 -4.42 -26.55 20.27
CA LEU A 18 -5.43 -25.49 20.36
C LEU A 18 -4.79 -24.08 20.42
N LEU A 19 -3.64 -23.92 21.09
CA LEU A 19 -2.90 -22.67 21.18
C LEU A 19 -2.21 -22.29 19.86
N CYS A 20 -1.68 -23.27 19.13
CA CYS A 20 -1.10 -23.07 17.80
C CYS A 20 -2.16 -22.73 16.75
N LEU A 21 -3.38 -23.29 16.86
CA LEU A 21 -4.50 -22.95 15.99
C LEU A 21 -5.04 -21.52 16.23
N LEU A 22 -4.85 -20.95 17.43
CA LEU A 22 -5.21 -19.55 17.71
C LEU A 22 -4.16 -18.53 17.21
N SER A 23 -2.92 -18.96 16.94
CA SER A 23 -1.81 -18.05 16.61
C SER A 23 -1.71 -17.69 15.12
N GLY A 24 -2.54 -18.32 14.27
CA GLY A 24 -2.44 -18.23 12.81
C GLY A 24 -3.18 -17.06 12.14
N VAL A 25 -3.82 -16.16 12.89
CA VAL A 25 -4.58 -15.04 12.30
C VAL A 25 -3.83 -13.72 12.43
N LEU A 26 -2.57 -13.67 11.97
CA LEU A 26 -2.13 -12.43 11.33
C LEU A 26 -2.77 -12.43 9.95
N LYS A 27 -3.97 -11.85 9.85
CA LYS A 27 -4.43 -11.30 8.58
C LYS A 27 -3.41 -10.24 8.21
N ALA A 28 -2.40 -10.60 7.41
CA ALA A 28 -1.78 -9.65 6.53
C ALA A 28 -2.96 -8.96 5.81
N ALA A 29 -3.06 -7.64 5.94
CA ALA A 29 -3.94 -6.90 5.06
C ALA A 29 -3.46 -7.27 3.65
N SER A 30 -4.25 -8.10 2.96
CA SER A 30 -3.98 -8.41 1.57
C SER A 30 -4.22 -7.09 0.87
N GLU A 31 -3.14 -6.35 0.58
CA GLU A 31 -3.18 -5.34 -0.46
C GLU A 31 -3.76 -6.07 -1.67
N ARG A 32 -4.99 -5.73 -2.03
CA ARG A 32 -5.64 -6.34 -3.17
C ARG A 32 -4.81 -5.94 -4.36
N GLN A 33 -4.14 -6.91 -4.98
CA GLN A 33 -3.45 -6.65 -6.23
C GLN A 33 -4.49 -6.30 -7.29
N PRO A 34 -4.19 -5.33 -8.17
CA PRO A 34 -5.13 -4.95 -9.21
C PRO A 34 -5.22 -6.07 -10.24
N ASP A 35 -6.37 -6.18 -10.93
CA ASP A 35 -6.63 -7.30 -11.84
C ASP A 35 -5.56 -7.44 -12.94
N TRP A 36 -5.03 -6.32 -13.43
CA TRP A 36 -3.96 -6.29 -14.44
C TRP A 36 -2.62 -6.87 -13.95
N PHE A 37 -2.41 -7.00 -12.64
CA PHE A 37 -1.13 -7.42 -12.07
C PHE A 37 -0.76 -8.85 -12.45
N SER A 38 -1.76 -9.72 -12.60
CA SER A 38 -1.57 -11.13 -12.95
C SER A 38 -1.71 -11.41 -14.45
N GLU A 39 -1.86 -10.36 -15.27
CA GLU A 39 -1.98 -10.52 -16.73
C GLU A 39 -0.67 -11.03 -17.33
N PRO A 40 -0.70 -12.05 -18.21
CA PRO A 40 0.50 -12.54 -18.88
C PRO A 40 1.21 -11.42 -19.64
N TYR A 41 2.51 -11.25 -19.40
CA TYR A 41 3.27 -10.14 -19.99
C TYR A 41 4.64 -10.60 -20.49
N ALA A 42 4.66 -11.21 -21.68
CA ALA A 42 5.86 -11.72 -22.32
C ALA A 42 6.69 -10.60 -23.00
N TYR A 43 7.28 -9.72 -22.19
CA TYR A 43 8.15 -8.63 -22.64
C TYR A 43 9.55 -8.74 -22.04
N VAL A 44 10.56 -8.41 -22.84
CA VAL A 44 11.96 -8.37 -22.40
C VAL A 44 12.51 -6.98 -22.68
N LEU A 45 12.88 -6.26 -21.63
CA LEU A 45 13.45 -4.93 -21.70
C LEU A 45 14.99 -5.03 -21.69
N VAL A 46 15.64 -4.45 -22.70
CA VAL A 46 17.11 -4.38 -22.81
C VAL A 46 17.54 -3.00 -23.28
N ASP A 47 18.26 -2.26 -22.44
CA ASP A 47 18.86 -0.94 -22.76
C ASP A 47 17.87 0.05 -23.41
N GLN A 48 16.70 0.22 -22.78
CA GLN A 48 15.67 1.14 -23.24
C GLN A 48 15.47 2.28 -22.26
N ASP A 49 14.96 3.42 -22.74
CA ASP A 49 14.49 4.51 -21.86
C ASP A 49 13.39 4.01 -20.93
N ILE A 50 13.55 4.29 -19.63
CA ILE A 50 12.67 3.76 -18.58
C ILE A 50 11.25 4.31 -18.67
N ARG A 51 11.09 5.58 -19.06
CA ARG A 51 9.76 6.18 -19.22
C ARG A 51 9.09 5.63 -20.46
N GLY A 52 9.83 5.47 -21.55
CA GLY A 52 9.34 4.85 -22.78
C GLY A 52 8.80 3.45 -22.50
N ALA A 53 9.60 2.60 -21.87
CA ALA A 53 9.20 1.23 -21.56
C ALA A 53 7.99 1.14 -20.61
N LEU A 54 7.95 1.96 -19.55
CA LEU A 54 6.79 2.00 -18.64
C LEU A 54 5.54 2.61 -19.31
N THR A 55 5.72 3.51 -20.26
CA THR A 55 4.61 4.04 -21.08
C THR A 55 4.04 2.95 -21.99
N GLU A 56 4.89 2.18 -22.66
CA GLU A 56 4.47 1.02 -23.47
C GLU A 56 3.78 -0.04 -22.62
N PHE A 57 4.34 -0.34 -21.43
CA PHE A 57 3.72 -1.22 -20.45
C PHE A 57 2.29 -0.77 -20.11
N GLY A 58 2.12 0.51 -19.78
CA GLY A 58 0.80 1.08 -19.51
C GLY A 58 -0.14 0.97 -20.70
N GLN A 59 0.31 1.31 -21.91
CA GLN A 59 -0.51 1.22 -23.13
C GLN A 59 -0.98 -0.21 -23.42
N HIS A 60 -0.10 -1.21 -23.27
CA HIS A 60 -0.47 -2.61 -23.49
C HIS A 60 -1.54 -3.11 -22.50
N LEU A 61 -1.55 -2.58 -21.28
CA LEU A 61 -2.47 -2.98 -20.21
C LEU A 61 -3.66 -2.01 -20.05
N GLY A 62 -3.75 -0.97 -20.87
CA GLY A 62 -4.80 0.06 -20.76
C GLY A 62 -4.67 0.95 -19.52
N LEU A 63 -3.46 1.11 -18.98
CA LEU A 63 -3.17 1.92 -17.79
C LEU A 63 -2.69 3.31 -18.19
N ILE A 64 -3.12 4.31 -17.41
CA ILE A 64 -2.52 5.64 -17.44
C ILE A 64 -1.30 5.61 -16.52
N VAL A 65 -0.14 6.05 -17.03
CA VAL A 65 1.11 6.08 -16.27
C VAL A 65 1.56 7.53 -16.06
N VAL A 66 1.88 7.87 -14.82
CA VAL A 66 2.40 9.19 -14.43
C VAL A 66 3.75 9.01 -13.74
N PHE A 67 4.69 9.89 -14.06
CA PHE A 67 6.07 9.83 -13.57
C PHE A 67 6.40 11.05 -12.71
N SER A 68 7.16 10.84 -11.64
CA SER A 68 7.88 11.93 -11.01
C SER A 68 9.03 12.41 -11.90
N GLU A 69 9.49 13.65 -11.67
CA GLU A 69 10.63 14.24 -12.38
C GLU A 69 11.93 13.43 -12.24
N LYS A 70 12.08 12.63 -11.19
CA LYS A 70 13.28 11.82 -10.95
C LYS A 70 13.35 10.54 -11.79
N VAL A 71 12.22 10.07 -12.32
CA VAL A 71 12.21 8.88 -13.19
C VAL A 71 12.80 9.28 -14.55
N ARG A 72 14.02 8.87 -14.88
CA ARG A 72 14.68 9.24 -16.15
C ARG A 72 15.85 8.33 -16.49
N GLY A 73 16.24 8.32 -17.75
CA GLY A 73 17.40 7.57 -18.26
C GLY A 73 17.05 6.16 -18.68
N ASN A 74 18.08 5.37 -18.99
CA ASN A 74 17.90 4.00 -19.46
C ASN A 74 17.70 3.04 -18.29
N ALA A 75 16.85 2.04 -18.50
CA ALA A 75 16.68 0.94 -17.58
C ALA A 75 17.99 0.17 -17.40
N ARG A 76 18.32 -0.13 -16.15
CA ARG A 76 19.49 -0.93 -15.80
C ARG A 76 19.21 -2.42 -15.95
N GLY A 77 20.05 -3.10 -16.70
CA GLY A 77 20.01 -4.55 -16.86
C GLY A 77 18.89 -5.03 -17.79
N THR A 78 18.78 -6.35 -17.92
CA THR A 78 17.70 -7.01 -18.65
C THR A 78 16.57 -7.36 -17.70
N VAL A 79 15.35 -6.90 -18.00
CA VAL A 79 14.16 -7.17 -17.17
C VAL A 79 13.14 -7.98 -17.94
N ARG A 80 12.55 -8.97 -17.26
CA ARG A 80 11.46 -9.83 -17.74
C ARG A 80 10.64 -10.33 -16.56
N GLY A 81 9.35 -10.58 -16.78
CA GLY A 81 8.44 -11.23 -15.83
C GLY A 81 7.59 -12.28 -16.53
N GLU A 82 7.02 -13.19 -15.76
CA GLU A 82 5.98 -14.14 -16.17
C GLU A 82 4.64 -13.40 -16.39
N ASP A 83 4.35 -12.45 -15.50
CA ASP A 83 3.18 -11.57 -15.56
C ASP A 83 3.59 -10.08 -15.46
N ALA A 84 2.60 -9.21 -15.67
CA ALA A 84 2.77 -7.76 -15.65
C ALA A 84 3.29 -7.25 -14.30
N GLY A 85 2.82 -7.83 -13.20
CA GLY A 85 3.21 -7.47 -11.85
C GLY A 85 4.65 -7.81 -11.53
N GLU A 86 5.10 -9.01 -11.92
CA GLU A 86 6.48 -9.44 -11.77
C GLU A 86 7.41 -8.59 -12.66
N PHE A 87 7.01 -8.31 -13.90
CA PHE A 87 7.76 -7.41 -14.78
C PHE A 87 7.93 -6.02 -14.15
N LEU A 88 6.83 -5.40 -13.71
CA LEU A 88 6.84 -4.07 -13.09
C LEU A 88 7.69 -4.06 -11.82
N THR A 89 7.55 -5.07 -10.96
CA THR A 89 8.29 -5.19 -9.70
C THR A 89 9.79 -5.27 -9.98
N ARG A 90 10.21 -6.18 -10.87
CA ARG A 90 11.63 -6.32 -11.23
C ARG A 90 12.19 -5.08 -11.89
N LEU A 91 11.39 -4.41 -12.73
CA LEU A 91 11.80 -3.18 -13.39
C LEU A 91 12.03 -2.06 -12.37
N CYS A 92 11.11 -1.89 -11.43
CA CYS A 92 11.23 -0.90 -10.37
C CYS A 92 12.42 -1.20 -9.45
N ASP A 93 12.59 -2.46 -9.01
CA ASP A 93 13.68 -2.86 -8.13
C ASP A 93 15.06 -2.61 -8.76
N ALA A 94 15.25 -3.03 -10.02
CA ALA A 94 16.51 -2.82 -10.74
C ALA A 94 16.84 -1.32 -10.93
N ASN A 95 15.82 -0.46 -10.97
CA ASN A 95 15.93 0.96 -11.25
C ASN A 95 15.77 1.85 -10.02
N GLN A 96 15.65 1.28 -8.81
CA GLN A 96 15.41 2.02 -7.56
C GLN A 96 14.19 2.93 -7.68
N LEU A 97 13.10 2.39 -8.22
CA LEU A 97 11.83 3.05 -8.35
C LEU A 97 10.83 2.49 -7.34
N SER A 98 9.86 3.30 -6.98
CA SER A 98 8.66 2.92 -6.26
C SER A 98 7.45 3.11 -7.17
N TRP A 99 6.40 2.35 -6.92
CA TRP A 99 5.16 2.47 -7.67
C TRP A 99 3.95 2.33 -6.76
N TYR A 100 2.87 2.99 -7.14
CA TYR A 100 1.55 2.68 -6.61
C TYR A 100 0.48 2.88 -7.67
N PHE A 101 -0.58 2.10 -7.56
CA PHE A 101 -1.77 2.19 -8.39
C PHE A 101 -2.94 2.61 -7.51
N ASP A 102 -3.65 3.67 -7.91
CA ASP A 102 -4.78 4.23 -7.14
C ASP A 102 -6.16 3.70 -7.57
N GLY A 103 -6.17 2.66 -8.43
CA GLY A 103 -7.37 2.14 -9.07
C GLY A 103 -7.57 2.68 -10.50
N ASN A 104 -6.87 3.74 -10.89
CA ASN A 104 -7.05 4.40 -12.19
C ASN A 104 -5.73 4.77 -12.87
N VAL A 105 -4.75 5.24 -12.10
CA VAL A 105 -3.45 5.72 -12.56
C VAL A 105 -2.34 4.94 -11.86
N LEU A 106 -1.35 4.50 -12.63
CA LEU A 106 -0.10 3.95 -12.15
C LEU A 106 0.91 5.10 -11.98
N HIS A 107 1.28 5.38 -10.74
CA HIS A 107 2.25 6.41 -10.40
C HIS A 107 3.61 5.77 -10.17
N ILE A 108 4.64 6.32 -10.82
CA ILE A 108 6.03 5.87 -10.71
C ILE A 108 6.88 7.02 -10.16
N ALA A 109 7.68 6.73 -9.13
CA ALA A 109 8.58 7.69 -8.51
C ALA A 109 9.93 7.03 -8.18
N GLY A 110 10.96 7.83 -7.91
CA GLY A 110 12.20 7.32 -7.32
C GLY A 110 11.95 6.75 -5.93
N ALA A 111 12.60 5.63 -5.58
CA ALA A 111 12.51 5.06 -4.24
C ALA A 111 13.07 6.01 -3.16
N ASP A 112 13.97 6.93 -3.55
CA ASP A 112 14.51 7.99 -2.70
C ASP A 112 13.54 9.17 -2.48
N GLU A 113 12.36 9.15 -3.12
CA GLU A 113 11.30 10.14 -2.92
C GLU A 113 10.26 9.72 -1.90
N VAL A 114 10.35 8.47 -1.41
CA VAL A 114 9.50 7.98 -0.34
C VAL A 114 9.77 8.79 0.91
N ALA A 115 8.72 9.41 1.45
CA ALA A 115 8.81 10.23 2.64
C ALA A 115 7.69 9.86 3.62
N THR A 116 7.87 10.27 4.88
CA THR A 116 6.83 10.20 5.91
C THR A 116 6.31 11.60 6.19
N ARG A 117 4.98 11.78 6.24
CA ARG A 117 4.32 13.01 6.68
C ARG A 117 3.45 12.75 7.89
N VAL A 118 3.35 13.76 8.76
CA VAL A 118 2.48 13.76 9.93
C VAL A 118 1.25 14.60 9.63
N PHE A 119 0.08 14.05 9.94
CA PHE A 119 -1.20 14.75 9.87
C PHE A 119 -1.75 14.86 11.29
N ASP A 120 -1.61 16.05 11.89
CA ASP A 120 -2.09 16.35 13.23
C ASP A 120 -3.62 16.53 13.21
N LEU A 121 -4.35 15.45 13.47
CA LEU A 121 -5.80 15.38 13.39
C LEU A 121 -6.32 14.61 14.59
N GLN A 122 -7.37 15.14 15.23
CA GLN A 122 -7.93 14.56 16.44
C GLN A 122 -9.37 14.09 16.23
N GLY A 123 -9.74 13.05 16.99
CA GLY A 123 -11.10 12.54 17.09
C GLY A 123 -11.74 12.25 15.73
N PRO A 124 -12.93 12.81 15.42
CA PRO A 124 -13.68 12.47 14.21
C PRO A 124 -12.91 12.66 12.89
N ARG A 125 -11.98 13.63 12.84
CA ARG A 125 -11.20 13.94 11.63
C ARG A 125 -10.15 12.87 11.32
N LEU A 126 -9.49 12.37 12.37
CA LEU A 126 -8.55 11.26 12.22
C LEU A 126 -9.26 10.00 11.74
N GLU A 127 -10.41 9.69 12.35
CA GLU A 127 -11.23 8.54 11.94
C GLU A 127 -11.75 8.68 10.50
N GLU A 128 -12.11 9.89 10.07
CA GLU A 128 -12.52 10.15 8.70
C GLU A 128 -11.39 9.93 7.70
N LEU A 129 -10.18 10.43 8.00
CA LEU A 129 -9.01 10.23 7.17
C LEU A 129 -8.64 8.74 7.05
N GLN A 130 -8.64 8.01 8.17
CA GLN A 130 -8.39 6.57 8.17
C GLN A 130 -9.43 5.82 7.35
N ARG A 131 -10.72 6.17 7.48
CA ARG A 131 -11.79 5.59 6.66
C ARG A 131 -11.62 5.93 5.18
N TYR A 132 -11.20 7.14 4.85
CA TYR A 132 -10.89 7.52 3.47
C TYR A 132 -9.75 6.67 2.91
N MET A 133 -8.63 6.57 3.61
CA MET A 133 -7.48 5.77 3.20
C MET A 133 -7.82 4.29 3.07
N ALA A 134 -8.63 3.74 3.98
CA ALA A 134 -9.06 2.34 3.91
C ALA A 134 -10.00 2.05 2.72
N ARG A 135 -10.66 3.07 2.16
CA ARG A 135 -11.47 2.96 0.94
C ARG A 135 -10.65 3.17 -0.33
N LEU A 136 -9.46 3.75 -0.23
CA LEU A 136 -8.55 3.81 -1.37
C LEU A 136 -8.05 2.38 -1.58
N GLU A 137 -8.53 1.74 -2.64
CA GLU A 137 -8.04 0.42 -3.08
C GLU A 137 -6.68 0.58 -3.75
N VAL A 138 -5.71 1.13 -3.02
CA VAL A 138 -4.35 1.32 -3.50
C VAL A 138 -3.55 0.03 -3.43
N SER A 139 -2.73 -0.18 -4.44
CA SER A 139 -1.80 -1.31 -4.51
C SER A 139 -0.40 -0.77 -4.79
N GLY A 140 0.62 -1.30 -4.12
CA GLY A 140 2.01 -0.95 -4.39
C GLY A 140 2.81 -0.64 -3.12
N GLN A 141 4.11 -0.42 -3.29
CA GLN A 141 5.04 -0.27 -2.18
C GLN A 141 6.04 0.87 -2.43
N PRO A 142 6.52 1.56 -1.36
CA PRO A 142 6.20 1.36 0.05
C PRO A 142 5.13 2.35 0.57
N MET A 143 3.88 1.90 0.72
CA MET A 143 2.82 2.69 1.36
C MET A 143 2.54 2.15 2.77
N SER A 144 2.50 3.02 3.78
CA SER A 144 2.10 2.61 5.13
C SER A 144 1.51 3.77 5.93
N SER A 145 0.68 3.45 6.93
CA SER A 145 0.16 4.44 7.87
C SER A 145 0.18 3.92 9.30
N ARG A 146 0.47 4.78 10.26
CA ARG A 146 0.47 4.48 11.70
C ARG A 146 -0.10 5.64 12.49
N VAL A 147 -1.01 5.36 13.42
CA VAL A 147 -1.54 6.35 14.38
C VAL A 147 -0.51 6.59 15.49
N SER A 148 -0.40 7.83 15.98
CA SER A 148 0.42 8.16 17.15
C SER A 148 -0.07 7.41 18.39
N HIS A 149 0.81 7.25 19.39
CA HIS A 149 0.42 6.62 20.66
C HIS A 149 -0.73 7.36 21.36
N ASP A 150 -0.72 8.69 21.25
CA ASP A 150 -1.71 9.58 21.87
C ASP A 150 -3.00 9.74 21.01
N SER A 151 -3.08 9.06 19.86
CA SER A 151 -4.22 9.08 18.93
C SER A 151 -4.63 10.48 18.45
N ASP A 152 -3.66 11.37 18.33
CA ASP A 152 -3.80 12.77 17.92
C ASP A 152 -3.19 13.09 16.55
N SER A 153 -2.52 12.11 15.95
CA SER A 153 -1.76 12.29 14.72
C SER A 153 -1.73 11.00 13.89
N LEU A 154 -1.67 11.14 12.57
CA LEU A 154 -1.44 10.04 11.63
C LEU A 154 -0.10 10.22 10.91
N PHE A 155 0.79 9.25 11.04
CA PHE A 155 2.00 9.14 10.24
C PHE A 155 1.68 8.37 8.97
N VAL A 156 1.92 8.97 7.81
CA VAL A 156 1.74 8.31 6.51
C VAL A 156 3.04 8.33 5.74
N SER A 157 3.46 7.18 5.24
CA SER A 157 4.64 7.03 4.40
C SER A 157 4.26 6.61 2.99
N GLY A 158 4.95 7.18 2.00
CA GLY A 158 4.80 6.80 0.61
C GLY A 158 5.43 7.82 -0.36
N PRO A 159 5.24 7.62 -1.66
CA PRO A 159 5.76 8.52 -2.69
C PRO A 159 5.05 9.88 -2.68
N PRO A 160 5.63 10.93 -3.30
CA PRO A 160 5.09 12.29 -3.22
C PRO A 160 3.65 12.45 -3.68
N ALA A 161 3.24 11.78 -4.77
CA ALA A 161 1.88 11.86 -5.30
C ALA A 161 0.83 11.31 -4.32
N TRP A 162 1.15 10.20 -3.63
CA TRP A 162 0.30 9.63 -2.57
C TRP A 162 0.12 10.61 -1.41
N LEU A 163 1.23 11.17 -0.92
CA LEU A 163 1.22 12.14 0.18
C LEU A 163 0.47 13.42 -0.18
N ALA A 164 0.55 13.85 -1.45
CA ALA A 164 -0.18 15.00 -1.96
C ALA A 164 -1.69 14.73 -2.06
N GLN A 165 -2.09 13.54 -2.50
CA GLN A 165 -3.51 13.13 -2.54
C GLN A 165 -4.15 13.11 -1.15
N ILE A 166 -3.44 12.60 -0.14
CA ILE A 166 -3.92 12.60 1.24
C ILE A 166 -4.03 14.02 1.78
N GLN A 167 -3.01 14.86 1.55
CA GLN A 167 -3.06 16.26 1.96
C GLN A 167 -4.24 16.99 1.33
N HIS A 168 -4.47 16.80 0.03
CA HIS A 168 -5.59 17.42 -0.66
C HIS A 168 -6.94 17.02 -0.04
N HIS A 169 -7.09 15.76 0.37
CA HIS A 169 -8.30 15.32 1.07
C HIS A 169 -8.48 16.03 2.42
N VAL A 170 -7.41 16.14 3.21
CA VAL A 170 -7.41 16.84 4.51
C VAL A 170 -7.76 18.32 4.35
N ASP A 171 -7.16 19.00 3.37
CA ASP A 171 -7.37 20.43 3.13
C ASP A 171 -8.82 20.76 2.72
N ARG A 172 -9.53 19.80 2.11
CA ARG A 172 -10.91 19.97 1.67
C ARG A 172 -11.94 19.77 2.78
N GLN A 173 -11.56 19.17 3.91
CA GLN A 173 -12.46 19.01 5.05
C GLN A 173 -12.48 20.30 5.87
N PRO A 174 -13.63 21.00 5.99
CA PRO A 174 -13.70 22.22 6.79
C PRO A 174 -13.32 21.92 8.24
N ALA A 175 -12.55 22.83 8.88
CA ALA A 175 -12.39 22.87 10.34
C ALA A 175 -13.78 22.68 10.95
N ALA A 176 -13.97 21.61 11.73
CA ALA A 176 -15.27 21.31 12.31
C ALA A 176 -15.82 22.61 12.91
N GLU A 177 -16.92 23.10 12.34
CA GLU A 177 -17.50 24.37 12.74
C GLU A 177 -17.81 24.25 14.23
N VAL A 178 -17.13 25.07 15.04
CA VAL A 178 -17.43 25.19 16.46
C VAL A 178 -18.85 25.74 16.52
N ALA A 179 -19.82 24.85 16.63
CA ALA A 179 -21.23 25.22 16.73
C ALA A 179 -21.32 26.34 17.78
N PRO A 180 -21.88 27.51 17.43
CA PRO A 180 -21.97 28.59 18.39
C PRO A 180 -22.79 28.06 19.56
N VAL A 181 -22.14 27.91 20.71
CA VAL A 181 -22.80 27.65 21.98
C VAL A 181 -23.75 28.81 22.16
N GLY A 182 -25.03 28.58 21.84
CA GLY A 182 -26.11 29.54 21.99
C GLY A 182 -26.05 30.06 23.42
N ARG A 183 -25.65 31.31 23.55
CA ARG A 183 -25.56 32.01 24.83
C ARG A 183 -27.00 32.38 25.23
N VAL A 184 -27.49 31.67 26.24
CA VAL A 184 -28.55 31.99 27.23
C VAL A 184 -29.96 32.20 26.68
#